data_AF-A0A7Y4ZM18-F1
#
_entry.id   AF-A0A7Y4ZM18-F1
#
_cell.length_a   1.000
_cell.length_b   1.000
_cell.length_c   1.000
_cell.angle_alpha   90.00
_cell.angle_beta   90.00
_cell.angle_gamma   90.00
#
_symmetry.space_group_name_H-M   'P 1'
#
loop_
_entity.id
_entity.type
_entity.pdbx_description
1 polymer ?
#
loop_
_entity_poly.entity_id
_entity_poly.type
_entity_poly.pdbx_seq_one_letter_code
_entity_poly.pdbx_strand_id
1 'polypeptide(L)'
;MRRELFFACVIATTACSVLVDLSGLAGSVPNDGGFIDASDAAAAPDVRDDAPTSDAGSDVVVPRVCAATHAFCDDFDAVDAAPFAPWQSVTSGAGPLVLDPLLRVSAPNAMRIDVATGSGVSSSILSKTVAVTNRKVTLSFDLRMDLPDGGFVELDPMFVRLDPAPAGTNAALLAVAIYGPNAQLEYFRERSDGGNANTAARYPRPDAQFHHYVVSIAPSGTTLVATTSVDGTTIATQTLETNDLTSIVVQAGVPFARDITIGPTVRIDNVVVDTGP
;
A
#
# COMPACT_ATOMS: atom_id res chain seq x y z
N MET A 1 64.20 10.04 -15.80
CA MET A 1 64.01 8.83 -16.64
C MET A 1 62.54 8.73 -17.01
N ARG A 2 62.28 8.49 -18.30
CA ARG A 2 60.95 8.31 -18.89
C ARG A 2 60.24 7.09 -18.32
N ARG A 3 58.92 7.16 -18.12
CA ARG A 3 57.93 6.31 -18.83
C ARG A 3 56.50 6.70 -18.47
N GLU A 4 55.78 7.15 -19.49
CA GLU A 4 54.32 7.16 -19.56
C GLU A 4 53.78 5.73 -19.66
N LEU A 5 52.58 5.49 -19.13
CA LEU A 5 51.67 4.46 -19.62
C LEU A 5 50.23 4.83 -19.22
N PHE A 6 49.52 5.38 -20.20
CA PHE A 6 48.05 5.47 -20.21
C PHE A 6 47.47 4.07 -20.41
N PHE A 7 46.45 3.72 -19.61
CA PHE A 7 45.57 2.60 -19.90
C PHE A 7 44.14 3.14 -20.03
N ALA A 8 43.67 3.22 -21.28
CA ALA A 8 42.27 3.42 -21.61
C ALA A 8 41.61 2.05 -21.74
N CYS A 9 40.53 1.81 -21.01
CA CYS A 9 39.66 0.66 -21.21
C CYS A 9 38.34 1.17 -21.81
N VAL A 10 38.12 0.90 -23.09
CA VAL A 10 36.86 1.11 -23.79
C VAL A 10 36.08 -0.20 -23.70
N ILE A 11 34.93 -0.18 -23.01
CA ILE A 11 33.97 -1.29 -23.04
C ILE A 11 32.85 -0.89 -24.00
N ALA A 12 32.80 -1.56 -25.16
CA ALA A 12 31.71 -1.48 -26.11
C ALA A 12 30.57 -2.40 -25.63
N THR A 13 29.38 -1.85 -25.42
CA THR A 13 28.15 -2.63 -25.25
C THR A 13 27.40 -2.69 -26.57
N THR A 14 27.20 -3.91 -27.05
CA THR A 14 26.39 -4.27 -28.22
C THR A 14 24.91 -4.04 -27.93
N ALA A 15 24.29 -3.12 -28.65
CA ALA A 15 22.85 -2.93 -28.67
C ALA A 15 22.19 -3.96 -29.59
N CYS A 16 21.42 -4.91 -29.04
CA CYS A 16 20.49 -5.73 -29.81
C CYS A 16 19.18 -4.93 -29.97
N SER A 17 18.98 -4.32 -31.13
CA SER A 17 17.69 -3.75 -31.52
C SER A 17 16.85 -4.85 -32.18
N VAL A 18 15.73 -5.22 -31.58
CA VAL A 18 14.71 -6.06 -32.22
C VAL A 18 13.78 -5.13 -33.01
N LEU A 19 13.91 -5.14 -34.33
CA LEU A 19 12.94 -4.55 -35.25
C LEU A 19 11.76 -5.52 -35.38
N VAL A 20 10.57 -5.09 -34.97
CA VAL A 20 9.32 -5.81 -35.23
C VAL A 20 8.75 -5.31 -36.55
N ASP A 21 8.61 -6.23 -37.50
CA ASP A 21 7.95 -6.04 -38.80
C ASP A 21 6.43 -5.92 -38.60
N LEU A 22 5.84 -4.84 -39.12
CA LEU A 22 4.40 -4.55 -39.07
C LEU A 22 3.76 -4.59 -40.47
N SER A 23 4.35 -5.27 -41.44
CA SER A 23 3.75 -5.48 -42.75
C SER A 23 2.59 -6.47 -42.69
N GLY A 24 1.37 -5.98 -42.41
CA GLY A 24 0.18 -6.83 -42.44
C GLY A 24 -1.18 -6.20 -42.16
N LEU A 25 -1.27 -4.95 -41.71
CA LEU A 25 -2.56 -4.31 -41.39
C LEU A 25 -2.95 -3.27 -42.44
N ALA A 26 -3.33 -3.75 -43.62
CA ALA A 26 -4.09 -2.97 -44.59
C ALA A 26 -5.30 -3.80 -45.05
N GLY A 27 -6.34 -3.80 -44.22
CA GLY A 27 -7.66 -4.30 -44.60
C GLY A 27 -8.40 -3.23 -45.40
N SER A 28 -8.49 -3.45 -46.71
CA SER A 28 -9.29 -2.67 -47.66
C SER A 28 -10.78 -2.82 -47.39
N VAL A 29 -11.50 -1.71 -47.28
CA VAL A 29 -12.97 -1.63 -47.28
C VAL A 29 -13.45 -1.48 -48.73
N PRO A 30 -14.32 -2.38 -49.25
CA PRO A 30 -15.07 -2.09 -50.46
C PRO A 30 -16.38 -1.39 -50.10
N ASN A 31 -16.43 -0.09 -50.43
CA ASN A 31 -17.66 0.64 -50.66
C ASN A 31 -18.14 0.28 -52.07
N ASP A 32 -19.27 -0.42 -52.18
CA ASP A 32 -20.03 -0.48 -53.42
C ASP A 32 -21.47 -0.01 -53.13
N GLY A 33 -21.78 1.16 -53.67
CA GLY A 33 -23.11 1.72 -53.70
C GLY A 33 -24.01 0.98 -54.69
N GLY A 34 -25.29 0.92 -54.37
CA GLY A 34 -26.29 0.35 -55.26
C GLY A 34 -27.70 0.70 -54.84
N PHE A 35 -28.29 1.62 -55.62
CA PHE A 35 -29.71 1.74 -55.95
C PHE A 35 -30.73 2.21 -54.91
N ILE A 36 -31.26 3.39 -55.23
CA ILE A 36 -32.57 3.91 -54.82
C ILE A 36 -33.59 3.32 -55.81
N ASP A 37 -34.59 2.59 -55.31
CA ASP A 37 -35.87 2.48 -56.00
C ASP A 37 -37.00 2.55 -54.97
N ALA A 38 -37.98 3.39 -55.28
CA ALA A 38 -39.12 3.71 -54.46
C ALA A 38 -40.31 2.89 -54.93
N SER A 39 -40.96 2.17 -54.02
CA SER A 39 -42.38 1.85 -54.17
C SER A 39 -43.03 1.54 -52.83
N ASP A 40 -44.14 2.23 -52.62
CA ASP A 40 -45.05 2.15 -51.48
C ASP A 40 -45.52 0.73 -51.19
N ALA A 41 -45.49 0.34 -49.91
CA ALA A 41 -46.46 -0.60 -49.35
C ALA A 41 -46.56 -0.47 -47.82
N ALA A 42 -47.70 0.07 -47.40
CA ALA A 42 -48.43 -0.21 -46.15
C ALA A 42 -47.69 -0.05 -44.81
N ALA A 43 -48.09 1.01 -44.12
CA ALA A 43 -47.86 1.21 -42.69
C ALA A 43 -48.34 0.02 -41.85
N ALA A 44 -47.42 -0.57 -41.08
CA ALA A 44 -47.70 -1.26 -39.84
C ALA A 44 -46.97 -0.48 -38.72
N PRO A 45 -47.63 -0.10 -37.61
CA PRO A 45 -46.93 0.49 -36.48
C PRO A 45 -46.16 -0.64 -35.77
N ASP A 46 -44.87 -0.77 -36.07
CA ASP A 46 -43.91 -1.48 -35.21
C ASP A 46 -43.74 -0.63 -33.95
N VAL A 47 -44.55 -0.91 -32.93
CA VAL A 47 -44.31 -0.44 -31.56
C VAL A 47 -43.07 -1.18 -31.09
N ARG A 48 -41.90 -0.62 -31.43
CA ARG A 48 -40.69 -0.90 -30.68
C ARG A 48 -40.87 -0.20 -29.34
N ASP A 49 -41.25 -1.01 -28.36
CA ASP A 49 -41.00 -0.69 -26.96
C ASP A 49 -39.48 -0.47 -26.83
N ASP A 50 -39.07 0.80 -26.94
CA ASP A 50 -37.81 1.27 -26.39
C ASP A 50 -37.95 1.23 -24.87
N ALA A 51 -38.00 0.03 -24.31
CA ALA A 51 -37.76 -0.18 -22.90
C ALA A 51 -36.35 0.36 -22.64
N PRO A 52 -36.16 1.39 -21.79
CA PRO A 52 -34.82 1.73 -21.36
C PRO A 52 -34.26 0.46 -20.74
N THR A 53 -33.19 -0.07 -21.33
CA THR A 53 -32.33 -1.02 -20.65
C THR A 53 -31.78 -0.26 -19.45
N SER A 54 -32.55 -0.31 -18.37
CA SER A 54 -32.15 0.00 -17.02
C SER A 54 -31.01 -0.97 -16.73
N ASP A 55 -29.81 -0.57 -17.11
CA ASP A 55 -28.56 -1.10 -16.61
C ASP A 55 -28.42 -0.62 -15.16
N ALA A 56 -29.43 -0.94 -14.35
CA ALA A 56 -29.30 -1.06 -12.92
C ALA A 56 -28.47 -2.32 -12.73
N GLY A 57 -27.18 -2.20 -13.05
CA GLY A 57 -26.17 -3.02 -12.41
C GLY A 57 -26.53 -2.98 -10.95
N SER A 58 -27.00 -4.12 -10.43
CA SER A 58 -27.30 -4.28 -9.03
C SER A 58 -26.07 -3.75 -8.29
N ASP A 59 -26.20 -2.57 -7.67
CA ASP A 59 -25.25 -2.06 -6.70
C ASP A 59 -25.25 -3.09 -5.58
N VAL A 60 -24.45 -4.14 -5.76
CA VAL A 60 -24.13 -5.07 -4.69
C VAL A 60 -23.38 -4.17 -3.72
N VAL A 61 -24.10 -3.75 -2.68
CA VAL A 61 -23.54 -3.00 -1.58
C VAL A 61 -22.50 -3.93 -0.97
N VAL A 62 -21.24 -3.74 -1.38
CA VAL A 62 -20.11 -4.41 -0.75
C VAL A 62 -20.14 -3.96 0.71
N PRO A 63 -20.24 -4.88 1.67
CA PRO A 63 -20.26 -4.51 3.08
C PRO A 63 -19.04 -3.63 3.39
N ARG A 64 -19.27 -2.45 3.97
CA ARG A 64 -18.20 -1.57 4.45
C ARG A 64 -17.40 -2.32 5.51
N VAL A 65 -16.08 -2.31 5.39
CA VAL A 65 -15.19 -3.01 6.33
C VAL A 65 -15.44 -2.52 7.76
N CYS A 66 -15.60 -1.21 7.95
CA CYS A 66 -15.88 -0.60 9.25
C CYS A 66 -17.34 -0.68 9.72
N ALA A 67 -18.22 -1.43 9.03
CA ALA A 67 -19.59 -1.65 9.51
C ALA A 67 -19.66 -2.63 10.69
N ALA A 68 -18.65 -3.50 10.84
CA ALA A 68 -18.53 -4.38 11.99
C ALA A 68 -17.85 -3.66 13.19
N THR A 69 -18.02 -4.22 14.39
CA THR A 69 -17.36 -3.70 15.59
C THR A 69 -15.91 -4.16 15.61
N HIS A 70 -14.99 -3.19 15.63
CA HIS A 70 -13.54 -3.39 15.75
C HIS A 70 -12.98 -2.62 16.95
N ALA A 71 -11.75 -2.93 17.38
CA ALA A 71 -11.06 -2.11 18.39
C ALA A 71 -10.68 -0.73 17.81
N PHE A 72 -10.35 -0.69 16.52
CA PHE A 72 -10.24 0.52 15.72
C PHE A 72 -10.54 0.20 14.25
N CYS A 73 -11.17 1.12 13.53
CA CYS A 73 -11.36 0.99 12.09
C CYS A 73 -11.39 2.37 11.43
N ASP A 74 -10.77 2.48 10.26
CA ASP A 74 -10.93 3.61 9.34
C ASP A 74 -10.85 3.12 7.89
N ASP A 75 -11.96 3.29 7.16
CA ASP A 75 -12.08 3.04 5.73
C ASP A 75 -11.86 4.33 4.90
N PHE A 76 -11.51 5.45 5.56
CA PHE A 76 -11.27 6.77 4.96
C PHE A 76 -12.45 7.35 4.17
N ASP A 77 -13.65 6.83 4.41
CA ASP A 77 -14.85 7.27 3.71
C ASP A 77 -15.58 8.43 4.40
N ALA A 78 -15.13 8.81 5.59
CA ALA A 78 -15.63 9.98 6.29
C ALA A 78 -15.25 11.26 5.52
N VAL A 79 -16.19 11.75 4.71
CA VAL A 79 -16.07 13.01 3.94
C VAL A 79 -16.47 14.25 4.76
N ASP A 80 -16.49 14.15 6.09
CA ASP A 80 -16.81 15.29 6.96
C ASP A 80 -15.64 16.29 7.03
N ALA A 81 -15.81 17.37 7.80
CA ALA A 81 -14.81 18.44 7.90
C ALA A 81 -13.45 17.97 8.49
N ALA A 82 -13.35 16.74 9.00
CA ALA A 82 -12.17 16.19 9.61
C ALA A 82 -11.99 14.71 9.20
N PRO A 83 -11.54 14.44 7.95
CA PRO A 83 -11.47 13.07 7.39
C PRO A 83 -10.54 12.12 8.16
N PHE A 84 -9.72 12.63 9.07
CA PHE A 84 -8.83 11.85 9.92
C PHE A 84 -9.21 11.94 11.42
N ALA A 85 -10.43 12.36 11.75
CA ALA A 85 -10.92 12.47 13.13
C ALA A 85 -10.85 11.17 13.97
N PRO A 86 -10.95 9.95 13.40
CA PRO A 86 -10.76 8.72 14.17
C PRO A 86 -9.35 8.57 14.78
N TRP A 87 -8.36 9.26 14.21
CA TRP A 87 -6.96 9.21 14.62
C TRP A 87 -6.67 10.20 15.75
N GLN A 88 -5.76 9.82 16.64
CA GLN A 88 -5.40 10.67 17.80
C GLN A 88 -4.43 11.78 17.43
N SER A 89 -3.58 11.54 16.44
CA SER A 89 -2.67 12.56 15.92
C SER A 89 -2.52 12.45 14.42
N VAL A 90 -2.26 13.60 13.81
CA VAL A 90 -2.02 13.79 12.38
C VAL A 90 -0.76 14.63 12.25
N THR A 91 0.23 14.10 11.55
CA THR A 91 1.49 14.79 11.22
C THR A 91 1.66 14.78 9.71
N SER A 92 2.10 15.88 9.10
CA SER A 92 2.25 15.98 7.63
C SER A 92 3.58 16.62 7.25
N GLY A 93 4.68 16.08 7.77
CA GLY A 93 6.03 16.57 7.52
C GLY A 93 6.69 16.03 6.24
N ALA A 94 6.38 14.79 5.83
CA ALA A 94 6.93 14.16 4.62
C ALA A 94 6.08 14.45 3.36
N GLY A 95 4.98 15.19 3.48
CA GLY A 95 3.98 15.40 2.43
C GLY A 95 2.57 15.48 3.02
N PRO A 96 1.58 16.08 2.32
CA PRO A 96 0.23 16.17 2.83
C PRO A 96 -0.44 14.79 2.86
N LEU A 97 -1.20 14.51 3.94
CA LEU A 97 -2.16 13.41 4.00
C LEU A 97 -3.45 13.88 3.33
N VAL A 98 -3.88 13.21 2.26
CA VAL A 98 -5.09 13.60 1.50
C VAL A 98 -5.96 12.37 1.23
N LEU A 99 -7.25 12.58 0.97
CA LEU A 99 -8.14 11.54 0.47
C LEU A 99 -8.03 11.42 -1.06
N ASP A 100 -7.93 10.20 -1.58
CA ASP A 100 -7.88 9.87 -3.01
C ASP A 100 -9.17 9.14 -3.43
N PRO A 101 -10.07 9.80 -4.17
CA PRO A 101 -11.31 9.20 -4.65
C PRO A 101 -11.15 8.47 -5.99
N LEU A 102 -9.93 8.32 -6.52
CA LEU A 102 -9.68 7.68 -7.82
C LEU A 102 -9.11 6.28 -7.66
N LEU A 103 -8.19 6.09 -6.71
CA LEU A 103 -7.54 4.80 -6.46
C LEU A 103 -7.78 4.36 -5.03
N ARG A 104 -8.64 3.37 -4.85
CA ARG A 104 -9.15 2.88 -3.56
C ARG A 104 -9.60 1.43 -3.65
N VAL A 105 -9.68 0.75 -2.50
CA VAL A 105 -10.26 -0.58 -2.36
C VAL A 105 -11.73 -0.47 -1.95
N SER A 106 -12.01 0.34 -0.93
CA SER A 106 -13.36 0.69 -0.49
C SER A 106 -13.74 2.07 -1.02
N ALA A 107 -15.04 2.32 -1.24
CA ALA A 107 -15.51 3.58 -1.81
C ALA A 107 -16.27 4.41 -0.76
N PRO A 108 -16.09 5.75 -0.74
CA PRO A 108 -15.46 6.59 -1.77
C PRO A 108 -13.94 6.85 -1.75
N ASN A 109 -13.14 6.61 -0.71
CA ASN A 109 -11.75 7.09 -0.71
C ASN A 109 -10.72 6.09 -0.14
N ALA A 110 -9.45 6.32 -0.48
CA ALA A 110 -8.31 5.85 0.30
C ALA A 110 -7.50 7.05 0.82
N MET A 111 -6.68 6.87 1.85
CA MET A 111 -5.66 7.86 2.21
C MET A 111 -4.51 7.80 1.20
N ARG A 112 -4.01 8.96 0.75
CA ARG A 112 -2.82 9.10 -0.10
C ARG A 112 -1.80 10.05 0.51
N ILE A 113 -0.53 9.73 0.29
CA ILE A 113 0.62 10.60 0.56
C ILE A 113 1.52 10.60 -0.67
N ASP A 114 1.78 11.80 -1.18
CA ASP A 114 2.85 12.04 -2.16
C ASP A 114 4.11 12.44 -1.36
N VAL A 115 5.06 11.53 -1.25
CA VAL A 115 6.21 11.66 -0.34
C VAL A 115 7.25 12.60 -0.94
N ALA A 116 7.58 13.67 -0.21
CA ALA A 116 8.57 14.64 -0.61
C ALA A 116 9.99 14.02 -0.67
N THR A 117 10.80 14.53 -1.59
CA THR A 117 12.22 14.18 -1.67
C THR A 117 12.99 14.71 -0.45
N GLY A 118 13.94 13.94 0.07
CA GLY A 118 14.73 14.28 1.25
C GLY A 118 15.20 13.04 2.00
N SER A 119 15.94 13.24 3.09
CA SER A 119 16.41 12.14 3.95
C SER A 119 16.17 12.46 5.42
N GLY A 120 15.55 11.51 6.13
CA GLY A 120 15.40 11.52 7.58
C GLY A 120 14.49 12.62 8.16
N VAL A 121 13.95 12.35 9.34
CA VAL A 121 13.19 13.24 10.26
C VAL A 121 11.82 13.80 9.83
N SER A 122 11.44 13.74 8.55
CA SER A 122 10.10 14.15 8.13
C SER A 122 9.16 12.94 8.10
N SER A 123 8.04 13.00 8.83
CA SER A 123 7.01 11.95 8.84
C SER A 123 5.65 12.50 8.43
N SER A 124 4.88 11.72 7.68
CA SER A 124 3.48 12.02 7.41
C SER A 124 2.65 10.85 7.90
N ILE A 125 2.05 11.00 9.08
CA ILE A 125 1.44 9.89 9.80
C ILE A 125 0.12 10.25 10.45
N LEU A 126 -0.74 9.24 10.47
CA LEU A 126 -1.86 9.14 11.37
C LEU A 126 -1.49 8.16 12.49
N SER A 127 -1.74 8.52 13.75
CA SER A 127 -1.39 7.67 14.90
C SER A 127 -2.61 7.32 15.75
N LYS A 128 -2.70 6.06 16.17
CA LYS A 128 -3.75 5.57 17.06
C LYS A 128 -3.20 4.58 18.07
N THR A 129 -3.37 4.87 19.35
CA THR A 129 -3.18 3.89 20.43
C THR A 129 -4.43 3.03 20.58
N VAL A 130 -4.23 1.71 20.60
CA VAL A 130 -5.28 0.70 20.79
C VAL A 130 -4.91 -0.18 21.98
N ALA A 131 -5.80 -0.28 22.95
CA ALA A 131 -5.63 -1.20 24.08
C ALA A 131 -5.73 -2.65 23.60
N VAL A 132 -4.84 -3.52 24.08
CA VAL A 132 -4.77 -4.92 23.65
C VAL A 132 -5.33 -5.83 24.73
N THR A 133 -6.25 -6.72 24.33
CA THR A 133 -6.79 -7.77 25.20
C THR A 133 -6.06 -9.09 24.91
N ASN A 134 -5.74 -9.85 25.97
CA ASN A 134 -5.07 -11.15 25.89
C ASN A 134 -3.77 -11.21 25.07
N ARG A 135 -3.10 -10.06 24.91
CA ARG A 135 -1.87 -9.92 24.13
C ARG A 135 -2.03 -10.40 22.68
N LYS A 136 -3.26 -10.35 22.15
CA LYS A 136 -3.60 -10.72 20.78
C LYS A 136 -4.07 -9.49 20.04
N VAL A 137 -3.43 -9.21 18.92
CA VAL A 137 -3.84 -8.13 18.02
C VAL A 137 -3.68 -8.55 16.58
N THR A 138 -4.62 -8.13 15.75
CA THR A 138 -4.58 -8.25 14.30
C THR A 138 -4.79 -6.86 13.73
N LEU A 139 -3.79 -6.37 13.01
CA LEU A 139 -3.89 -5.17 12.17
C LEU A 139 -4.04 -5.65 10.73
N SER A 140 -5.12 -5.27 10.05
CA SER A 140 -5.25 -5.43 8.60
C SER A 140 -5.41 -4.08 7.91
N PHE A 141 -4.92 -3.98 6.68
CA PHE A 141 -5.01 -2.79 5.86
C PHE A 141 -4.72 -3.13 4.41
N ASP A 142 -5.24 -2.33 3.49
CA ASP A 142 -4.86 -2.40 2.09
C ASP A 142 -3.81 -1.34 1.78
N LEU A 143 -2.76 -1.74 1.07
CA LEU A 143 -1.63 -0.87 0.75
C LEU A 143 -1.33 -0.94 -0.75
N ARG A 144 -1.20 0.23 -1.36
CA ARG A 144 -0.62 0.40 -2.70
C ARG A 144 0.54 1.37 -2.61
N MET A 145 1.63 1.07 -3.31
CA MET A 145 2.76 1.98 -3.41
C MET A 145 3.16 2.15 -4.88
N ASP A 146 3.09 3.37 -5.38
CA ASP A 146 3.66 3.73 -6.68
C ASP A 146 5.10 4.20 -6.43
N LEU A 147 6.02 3.28 -6.62
CA LEU A 147 7.42 3.42 -6.23
C LEU A 147 8.27 3.64 -7.48
N PRO A 148 8.97 4.77 -7.62
CA PRO A 148 9.83 5.02 -8.77
C PRO A 148 10.97 4.00 -8.87
N ASP A 149 11.49 3.81 -10.10
CA ASP A 149 12.67 2.99 -10.34
C ASP A 149 13.91 3.68 -9.77
N GLY A 150 14.46 3.08 -8.71
CA GLY A 150 15.46 3.76 -7.89
C GLY A 150 14.87 4.95 -7.13
N GLY A 151 15.65 5.48 -6.18
CA GLY A 151 15.36 6.77 -5.58
C GLY A 151 14.76 6.77 -4.18
N PHE A 152 14.94 5.69 -3.43
CA PHE A 152 14.88 5.69 -1.97
C PHE A 152 15.71 4.55 -1.40
N VAL A 153 16.19 4.70 -0.16
CA VAL A 153 16.85 3.62 0.58
C VAL A 153 15.85 2.85 1.44
N GLU A 154 14.93 3.57 2.07
CA GLU A 154 13.96 3.00 3.01
C GLU A 154 12.66 3.80 2.99
N LEU A 155 11.54 3.09 2.96
CA LEU A 155 10.20 3.66 3.06
C LEU A 155 9.34 2.74 3.92
N ASP A 156 8.78 3.29 5.00
CA ASP A 156 8.00 2.51 5.94
C ASP A 156 6.57 3.03 5.96
N PRO A 157 5.62 2.41 5.23
CA PRO A 157 4.24 2.88 5.18
C PRO A 157 3.41 2.61 6.44
N MET A 158 3.82 1.64 7.27
CA MET A 158 3.05 1.21 8.43
C MET A 158 3.95 0.76 9.58
N PHE A 159 3.73 1.34 10.77
CA PHE A 159 4.32 0.87 12.03
C PHE A 159 3.27 0.34 13.00
N VAL A 160 3.66 -0.69 13.75
CA VAL A 160 3.01 -1.13 14.99
C VAL A 160 4.02 -1.02 16.11
N ARG A 161 3.92 0.03 16.93
CA ARG A 161 4.74 0.18 18.13
C ARG A 161 4.17 -0.67 19.26
N LEU A 162 5.03 -1.41 19.94
CA LEU A 162 4.66 -2.25 21.07
C LEU A 162 4.70 -1.44 22.36
N ASP A 163 3.67 -1.61 23.21
CA ASP A 163 3.58 -0.93 24.50
C ASP A 163 3.07 -1.85 25.64
N PRO A 164 3.83 -2.03 26.72
CA PRO A 164 5.18 -1.50 26.94
C PRO A 164 6.21 -2.08 25.95
N ALA A 165 7.26 -1.30 25.73
CA ALA A 165 8.44 -1.79 25.02
C ALA A 165 9.12 -2.92 25.83
N PRO A 166 9.80 -3.88 25.17
CA PRO A 166 10.64 -4.88 25.82
C PRO A 166 11.61 -4.29 26.85
N ALA A 167 11.93 -5.05 27.89
CA ALA A 167 12.93 -4.65 28.87
C ALA A 167 14.28 -4.31 28.20
N GLY A 168 14.90 -3.20 28.62
CA GLY A 168 16.16 -2.71 28.03
C GLY A 168 16.01 -2.02 26.66
N THR A 169 14.77 -1.72 26.24
CA THR A 169 14.49 -0.92 25.04
C THR A 169 13.71 0.34 25.39
N ASN A 170 13.99 1.44 24.69
CA ASN A 170 13.20 2.68 24.75
C ASN A 170 11.95 2.56 23.87
N ALA A 171 12.07 1.84 22.76
CA ALA A 171 11.00 1.60 21.81
C ALA A 171 11.21 0.27 21.09
N ALA A 172 10.11 -0.38 20.74
CA ALA A 172 10.11 -1.51 19.83
C ALA A 172 8.93 -1.39 18.87
N LEU A 173 9.16 -1.65 17.58
CA LEU A 173 8.15 -1.53 16.55
C LEU A 173 8.29 -2.64 15.51
N LEU A 174 7.14 -3.06 14.98
CA LEU A 174 7.06 -3.80 13.74
C LEU A 174 6.82 -2.81 12.61
N ALA A 175 7.55 -2.95 11.52
CA ALA A 175 7.40 -2.13 10.33
C ALA A 175 7.10 -3.01 9.12
N VAL A 176 6.07 -2.65 8.36
CA VAL A 176 5.99 -3.03 6.95
C VAL A 176 6.83 -2.00 6.20
N ALA A 177 7.96 -2.45 5.67
CA ALA A 177 9.03 -1.58 5.17
C ALA A 177 9.48 -2.00 3.77
N ILE A 178 9.91 -1.03 2.97
CA ILE A 178 10.49 -1.25 1.64
C ILE A 178 11.94 -0.78 1.64
N TYR A 179 12.84 -1.72 1.32
CA TYR A 179 14.27 -1.50 1.23
C TYR A 179 14.77 -1.90 -0.15
N GLY A 180 14.93 -0.91 -1.03
CA GLY A 180 15.32 -1.12 -2.42
C GLY A 180 14.36 -2.08 -3.16
N PRO A 181 14.83 -3.26 -3.63
CA PRO A 181 13.99 -4.20 -4.36
C PRO A 181 13.14 -5.12 -3.47
N ASN A 182 13.31 -5.06 -2.14
CA ASN A 182 12.62 -5.96 -1.23
C ASN A 182 11.62 -5.22 -0.35
N ALA A 183 10.53 -5.90 -0.03
CA ALA A 183 9.73 -5.55 1.12
C ALA A 183 10.18 -6.41 2.31
N GLN A 184 9.93 -5.93 3.53
CA GLN A 184 10.24 -6.68 4.74
C GLN A 184 9.26 -6.38 5.86
N LEU A 185 9.03 -7.39 6.71
CA LEU A 185 8.53 -7.18 8.05
C LEU A 185 9.77 -6.99 8.92
N GLU A 186 9.99 -5.76 9.37
CA GLU A 186 11.07 -5.40 10.26
C GLU A 186 10.58 -5.38 11.70
N TYR A 187 11.43 -5.83 12.62
CA TYR A 187 11.26 -5.66 14.06
C TYR A 187 12.45 -4.84 14.54
N PHE A 188 12.20 -3.55 14.71
CA PHE A 188 13.18 -2.57 15.16
C PHE A 188 13.08 -2.37 16.68
N ARG A 189 14.22 -2.23 17.34
CA ARG A 189 14.35 -1.97 18.77
C ARG A 189 15.37 -0.86 18.98
N GLU A 190 14.96 0.21 19.63
CA GLU A 190 15.86 1.21 20.17
C GLU A 190 16.27 0.79 21.58
N ARG A 191 17.56 0.50 21.78
CA ARG A 191 18.10 0.00 23.06
C ARG A 191 18.30 1.17 24.02
N SER A 192 18.13 0.93 25.32
CA SER A 192 18.27 1.97 26.35
C SER A 192 19.71 2.50 26.51
N ASP A 193 20.69 1.81 25.94
CA ASP A 193 22.10 2.23 25.89
C ASP A 193 22.42 3.16 24.70
N GLY A 194 21.40 3.54 23.92
CA GLY A 194 21.52 4.37 22.72
C GLY A 194 21.81 3.58 21.44
N GLY A 195 21.95 2.25 21.52
CA GLY A 195 22.07 1.38 20.36
C GLY A 195 20.74 1.09 19.68
N ASN A 196 20.78 0.39 18.56
CA ASN A 196 19.60 -0.17 17.92
C ASN A 196 19.83 -1.63 17.52
N ALA A 197 18.73 -2.37 17.37
CA ALA A 197 18.73 -3.71 16.84
C ALA A 197 17.58 -3.86 15.84
N ASN A 198 17.85 -4.50 14.72
CA ASN A 198 16.88 -4.75 13.66
C ASN A 198 16.96 -6.23 13.27
N THR A 199 15.81 -6.88 13.25
CA THR A 199 15.62 -8.19 12.61
C THR A 199 14.53 -8.05 11.55
N ALA A 200 14.77 -8.58 10.35
CA ALA A 200 13.84 -8.43 9.25
C ALA A 200 13.62 -9.75 8.51
N ALA A 201 12.36 -10.02 8.18
CA ALA A 201 11.97 -11.09 7.26
C ALA A 201 11.64 -10.45 5.90
N ARG A 202 12.44 -10.76 4.89
CA ARG A 202 12.35 -10.16 3.55
C ARG A 202 11.45 -10.99 2.64
N TYR A 203 10.73 -10.31 1.77
CA TYR A 203 9.86 -10.90 0.75
C TYR A 203 9.90 -10.04 -0.53
N PRO A 204 9.49 -10.60 -1.67
CA PRO A 204 9.43 -9.84 -2.92
C PRO A 204 8.60 -8.58 -2.74
N ARG A 205 9.10 -7.47 -3.28
CA ARG A 205 8.38 -6.20 -3.29
C ARG A 205 7.06 -6.37 -4.07
N PRO A 206 5.91 -5.94 -3.52
CA PRO A 206 4.65 -5.95 -4.25
C PRO A 206 4.68 -5.02 -5.46
N ASP A 207 3.78 -5.26 -6.41
CA ASP A 207 3.64 -4.39 -7.57
C ASP A 207 2.82 -3.12 -7.24
N ALA A 208 2.44 -2.36 -8.26
CA ALA A 208 1.70 -1.10 -8.11
C ALA A 208 0.18 -1.30 -7.96
N GLN A 209 -0.26 -2.44 -7.42
CA GLN A 209 -1.65 -2.72 -7.07
C GLN A 209 -1.88 -2.56 -5.56
N PHE A 210 -3.15 -2.56 -5.16
CA PHE A 210 -3.50 -2.71 -3.74
C PHE A 210 -3.32 -4.17 -3.36
N HIS A 211 -2.61 -4.38 -2.27
CA HIS A 211 -2.44 -5.68 -1.63
C HIS A 211 -2.99 -5.63 -0.21
N HIS A 212 -3.59 -6.72 0.23
CA HIS A 212 -4.17 -6.83 1.56
C HIS A 212 -3.12 -7.35 2.55
N TYR A 213 -2.73 -6.51 3.49
CA TYR A 213 -1.77 -6.84 4.54
C TYR A 213 -2.49 -7.21 5.82
N VAL A 214 -1.97 -8.24 6.50
CA VAL A 214 -2.35 -8.57 7.86
C VAL A 214 -1.10 -8.76 8.71
N VAL A 215 -0.97 -7.98 9.78
CA VAL A 215 0.04 -8.16 10.83
C VAL A 215 -0.67 -8.70 12.06
N SER A 216 -0.37 -9.93 12.45
CA SER A 216 -0.94 -10.56 13.65
C SER A 216 0.13 -10.75 14.71
N ILE A 217 -0.15 -10.35 15.95
CA ILE A 217 0.68 -10.63 17.11
C ILE A 217 -0.13 -11.52 18.05
N ALA A 218 0.44 -12.66 18.44
CA ALA A 218 -0.21 -13.58 19.35
C ALA A 218 0.80 -14.28 20.28
N PRO A 219 0.36 -14.75 21.46
CA PRO A 219 1.17 -15.60 22.31
C PRO A 219 1.57 -16.92 21.63
N SER A 220 2.84 -17.29 21.78
CA SER A 220 3.38 -18.60 21.43
C SER A 220 4.25 -19.09 22.59
N GLY A 221 3.67 -19.90 23.47
CA GLY A 221 4.31 -20.29 24.72
C GLY A 221 4.55 -19.09 25.64
N THR A 222 5.81 -18.76 25.91
CA THR A 222 6.22 -17.66 26.79
C THR A 222 6.57 -16.37 26.03
N THR A 223 6.56 -16.38 24.70
CA THR A 223 6.87 -15.22 23.87
C THR A 223 5.63 -14.76 23.08
N LEU A 224 5.73 -13.58 22.47
CA LEU A 224 4.83 -13.19 21.40
C LEU A 224 5.48 -13.49 20.05
N VAL A 225 4.66 -13.87 19.08
CA VAL A 225 5.06 -14.06 17.69
C VAL A 225 4.23 -13.10 16.84
N ALA A 226 4.93 -12.33 16.01
CA ALA A 226 4.34 -11.53 14.96
C ALA A 226 4.40 -12.30 13.64
N THR A 227 3.29 -12.37 12.92
CA THR A 227 3.24 -12.86 11.54
C THR A 227 2.75 -11.75 10.63
N THR A 228 3.25 -11.74 9.40
CA THR A 228 2.68 -10.92 8.33
C THR A 228 2.24 -11.81 7.19
N SER A 229 1.03 -11.58 6.69
CA SER A 229 0.54 -12.12 5.44
C SER A 229 0.21 -11.02 4.46
N VAL A 230 0.40 -11.32 3.18
CA VAL A 230 -0.03 -10.49 2.04
C VAL A 230 -0.92 -11.34 1.16
N ASP A 231 -2.12 -10.82 0.85
CA ASP A 231 -3.14 -11.50 0.04
C ASP A 231 -3.44 -12.93 0.53
N GLY A 232 -3.53 -13.08 1.86
CA GLY A 232 -3.81 -14.35 2.53
C GLY A 232 -2.62 -15.31 2.64
N THR A 233 -1.44 -14.97 2.10
CA THR A 233 -0.23 -15.79 2.21
C THR A 233 0.70 -15.26 3.30
N THR A 234 1.01 -16.07 4.31
CA THR A 234 2.03 -15.71 5.32
C THR A 234 3.41 -15.61 4.69
N ILE A 235 4.00 -14.42 4.77
CA ILE A 235 5.29 -14.07 4.14
C ILE A 235 6.41 -13.86 5.16
N ALA A 236 6.07 -13.63 6.43
CA ALA A 236 7.03 -13.34 7.48
C ALA A 236 6.56 -13.81 8.85
N THR A 237 7.51 -14.16 9.71
CA THR A 237 7.29 -14.49 11.11
C THR A 237 8.47 -14.00 11.93
N GLN A 238 8.20 -13.35 13.07
CA GLN A 238 9.21 -12.86 14.00
C GLN A 238 8.81 -13.15 15.45
N THR A 239 9.77 -13.57 16.26
CA THR A 239 9.60 -13.67 17.71
C THR A 239 9.89 -12.32 18.34
N LEU A 240 9.01 -11.84 19.21
CA LEU A 240 9.14 -10.56 19.89
C LEU A 240 9.84 -10.75 21.24
N GLU A 241 10.66 -9.76 21.62
CA GLU A 241 11.40 -9.72 22.90
C GLU A 241 10.52 -9.27 24.09
N THR A 242 9.18 -9.26 23.92
CA THR A 242 8.23 -8.93 24.98
C THR A 242 7.15 -10.01 25.07
N ASN A 243 6.66 -10.24 26.28
CA ASN A 243 5.48 -11.04 26.58
C ASN A 243 4.37 -10.23 27.26
N ASP A 244 4.61 -8.93 27.48
CA ASP A 244 3.74 -8.01 28.20
C ASP A 244 3.28 -6.96 27.20
N LEU A 245 2.27 -7.30 26.40
CA LEU A 245 1.66 -6.39 25.44
C LEU A 245 0.31 -5.92 26.00
N THR A 246 0.22 -4.63 26.33
CA THR A 246 -0.99 -4.03 26.92
C THR A 246 -1.66 -3.04 25.99
N SER A 247 -0.89 -2.42 25.09
CA SER A 247 -1.39 -1.57 24.03
C SER A 247 -0.46 -1.64 22.80
N ILE A 248 -0.95 -1.18 21.66
CA ILE A 248 -0.12 -0.88 20.50
C ILE A 248 -0.37 0.55 20.03
N VAL A 249 0.62 1.14 19.36
CA VAL A 249 0.41 2.36 18.58
C VAL A 249 0.54 2.01 17.10
N VAL A 250 -0.57 2.09 16.37
CA VAL A 250 -0.60 1.99 14.91
C VAL A 250 -0.24 3.34 14.33
N GLN A 251 0.70 3.36 13.38
CA GLN A 251 1.06 4.56 12.65
C GLN A 251 0.98 4.28 11.15
N ALA A 252 -0.03 4.86 10.49
CA ALA A 252 -0.28 4.70 9.07
C ALA A 252 0.21 5.93 8.31
N GLY A 253 0.83 5.72 7.14
CA GLY A 253 1.24 6.78 6.24
C GLY A 253 2.67 6.58 5.78
N VAL A 254 3.58 7.41 6.28
CA VAL A 254 5.04 7.25 6.15
C VAL A 254 5.69 7.74 7.45
N PRO A 255 5.69 6.91 8.53
CA PRO A 255 6.41 7.20 9.77
C PRO A 255 7.92 7.37 9.58
N PHE A 256 8.52 6.69 8.60
CA PHE A 256 9.93 6.82 8.32
C PHE A 256 10.22 6.70 6.82
N ALA A 257 11.14 7.54 6.36
CA ALA A 257 11.64 7.56 5.00
C ALA A 257 13.11 8.02 5.01
N ARG A 258 13.95 7.34 4.22
CA ARG A 258 15.38 7.66 4.12
C ARG A 258 15.83 7.73 2.66
N ASP A 259 16.57 8.78 2.37
CA ASP A 259 17.24 9.04 1.09
C ASP A 259 16.30 9.02 -0.13
N ILE A 260 15.12 9.66 0.00
CA ILE A 260 14.15 9.83 -1.09
C ILE A 260 14.70 10.83 -2.12
N THR A 261 15.13 10.36 -3.29
CA THR A 261 15.55 11.21 -4.40
C THR A 261 14.46 11.39 -5.46
N ILE A 262 13.51 10.45 -5.53
CA ILE A 262 12.29 10.56 -6.32
C ILE A 262 11.13 10.17 -5.40
N GLY A 263 10.15 11.06 -5.26
CA GLY A 263 9.04 10.90 -4.31
C GLY A 263 8.13 9.72 -4.67
N PRO A 264 7.99 8.69 -3.82
CA PRO A 264 6.97 7.67 -4.00
C PRO A 264 5.58 8.21 -3.64
N THR A 265 4.54 7.55 -4.16
CA THR A 265 3.17 7.74 -3.67
C THR A 265 2.74 6.51 -2.89
N VAL A 266 2.25 6.71 -1.66
CA VAL A 266 1.71 5.67 -0.79
C VAL A 266 0.20 5.87 -0.68
N ARG A 267 -0.56 4.79 -0.80
CA ARG A 267 -2.00 4.75 -0.52
C ARG A 267 -2.35 3.67 0.46
N ILE A 268 -3.19 4.00 1.44
CA ILE A 268 -3.67 3.08 2.47
C ILE A 268 -5.18 3.17 2.55
N ASP A 269 -5.84 2.02 2.64
CA ASP A 269 -7.29 1.88 2.76
C ASP A 269 -7.62 0.79 3.80
N ASN A 270 -8.85 0.78 4.31
CA ASN A 270 -9.41 -0.22 5.22
C ASN A 270 -8.49 -0.59 6.40
N VAL A 271 -8.04 0.39 7.17
CA VAL A 271 -7.23 0.10 8.37
C VAL A 271 -8.13 -0.43 9.47
N VAL A 272 -7.92 -1.68 9.86
CA VAL A 272 -8.68 -2.37 10.91
C VAL A 272 -7.74 -2.90 11.97
N VAL A 273 -8.09 -2.68 13.23
CA VAL A 273 -7.43 -3.31 14.37
C VAL A 273 -8.47 -4.09 15.16
N ASP A 274 -8.22 -5.39 15.26
CA ASP A 274 -8.95 -6.29 16.14
C ASP A 274 -8.06 -6.75 17.27
N THR A 275 -8.66 -6.89 18.45
CA THR A 275 -7.99 -7.47 19.62
C THR A 275 -8.79 -8.66 20.11
N GLY A 276 -8.10 -9.78 20.35
CA GLY A 276 -8.78 -11.02 20.71
C GLY A 276 -9.38 -10.97 22.13
N PRO A 277 -10.50 -11.69 22.37
CA PRO A 277 -10.94 -11.98 23.72
C PRO A 277 -10.00 -12.94 24.44
#